data_AF-A0A7X7FNV3-F1
#
_entry.id   AF-A0A7X7FNV3-F1
#
_cell.length_a   1.000
_cell.length_b   1.000
_cell.length_c   1.000
_cell.angle_alpha   90.00
_cell.angle_beta   90.00
_cell.angle_gamma   90.00
#
_symmetry.space_group_name_H-M   'P 1'
#
loop_
_entity.id
_entity.type
_entity.pdbx_description
1 polymer ?
#
loop_
_entity_poly.entity_id
_entity_poly.type
_entity_poly.pdbx_seq_one_letter_code
_entity_poly.pdbx_strand_id
1 'polypeptide(L)'
;MLYEYWLTACAIMVPGIIWASWIDYKERRVPNWLNAAIACAGFAAQCWFLGWQGLGSGMLGLSVGFGVLILPWLMHGMGAGDVKLMMAIGVWLGPWLTLWSFLVGALVGGVIAVIMIVSSGRLWNAWANIATIMCKMSNRSTIFSE
;
A
#
# COMPACT_ATOMS: atom_id res chain seq x y z
N MET A 1 -10.60 11.52 24.48
CA MET A 1 -10.59 10.17 23.86
C MET A 1 -10.39 10.20 22.34
N LEU A 2 -11.35 10.60 21.50
CA LEU A 2 -11.12 10.56 20.03
C LEU A 2 -9.96 11.45 19.54
N TYR A 3 -9.84 12.67 20.08
CA TYR A 3 -8.71 13.56 19.76
C TYR A 3 -7.35 12.96 20.20
N GLU A 4 -7.32 12.34 21.38
CA GLU A 4 -6.13 11.68 21.91
C GLU A 4 -5.76 10.43 21.10
N TYR A 5 -6.76 9.67 20.65
CA TYR A 5 -6.57 8.55 19.74
C TYR A 5 -5.89 9.02 18.45
N TRP A 6 -6.41 10.05 17.79
CA TRP A 6 -5.81 10.59 16.57
C TRP A 6 -4.39 11.13 16.79
N LEU A 7 -4.13 11.76 17.94
CA LEU A 7 -2.76 12.17 18.31
C LEU A 7 -1.83 10.96 18.45
N THR A 8 -2.25 9.90 19.14
CA THR A 8 -1.44 8.67 19.27
C THR A 8 -1.24 7.96 17.94
N ALA A 9 -2.26 7.94 17.08
CA ALA A 9 -2.18 7.41 15.72
C ALA A 9 -1.15 8.19 14.91
N CYS A 10 -1.21 9.53 14.90
CA CYS A 10 -0.20 10.35 14.23
C CYS A 10 1.21 10.15 14.82
N ALA A 11 1.33 10.14 16.15
CA ALA A 11 2.61 10.00 16.85
C ALA A 11 3.31 8.66 16.58
N ILE A 12 2.56 7.58 16.30
CA ILE A 12 3.12 6.25 16.04
C ILE A 12 3.22 5.98 14.53
N MET A 13 2.17 6.31 13.76
CA MET A 13 2.13 6.04 12.32
C MET A 13 3.10 6.91 11.53
N VAL A 14 3.23 8.21 11.84
CA VAL A 14 4.13 9.10 11.09
C VAL A 14 5.58 8.62 11.16
N PRO A 15 6.20 8.41 12.35
CA PRO A 15 7.55 7.87 12.41
C PRO A 15 7.62 6.43 11.89
N GLY A 16 6.59 5.61 12.10
CA GLY A 16 6.53 4.24 11.58
C GLY A 16 6.56 4.17 10.05
N ILE A 17 5.80 5.05 9.38
CA ILE A 17 5.77 5.17 7.92
C ILE A 17 7.08 5.75 7.42
N ILE A 18 7.64 6.80 8.07
CA ILE A 18 8.95 7.36 7.69
C ILE A 18 10.04 6.27 7.79
N TRP A 19 10.03 5.48 8.86
CA TRP A 19 10.96 4.39 9.06
C TRP A 19 10.76 3.26 8.04
N ALA A 20 9.50 2.90 7.74
CA ALA A 20 9.16 1.93 6.71
C ALA A 20 9.63 2.41 5.31
N SER A 21 9.39 3.67 4.96
CA SER A 21 9.86 4.29 3.72
C SER A 21 11.39 4.36 3.64
N TRP A 22 12.07 4.63 4.76
CA TRP A 22 13.53 4.62 4.81
C TRP A 22 14.10 3.22 4.58
N ILE A 23 13.52 2.20 5.21
CA ILE A 23 13.91 0.80 5.00
C ILE A 23 13.57 0.37 3.58
N ASP A 24 12.42 0.75 3.04
CA ASP A 24 12.03 0.44 1.67
C ASP A 24 12.99 1.06 0.65
N TYR A 25 13.40 2.31 0.88
CA TYR A 25 14.42 2.98 0.07
C TYR A 25 15.78 2.28 0.13
N LYS A 26 16.17 1.78 1.30
CA LYS A 26 17.50 1.18 1.53
C LYS A 26 17.59 -0.30 1.14
N GLU A 27 16.55 -1.08 1.41
CA GLU A 27 16.57 -2.55 1.34
C GLU A 27 15.61 -3.09 0.27
N ARG A 28 14.76 -2.24 -0.34
CA ARG A 28 13.71 -2.61 -1.33
C ARG A 28 12.78 -3.74 -0.86
N ARG A 29 12.73 -3.98 0.45
CA ARG A 29 11.93 -5.00 1.10
C ARG A 29 11.47 -4.47 2.44
N VAL A 30 10.18 -4.17 2.55
CA VAL A 30 9.57 -3.84 3.84
C VAL A 30 9.61 -5.09 4.74
N PRO A 31 10.30 -5.05 5.89
CA PRO A 31 10.42 -6.22 6.74
C PRO A 31 9.08 -6.54 7.41
N ASN A 32 8.67 -7.82 7.33
CA ASN A 32 7.38 -8.29 7.86
C ASN A 32 7.18 -7.97 9.35
N TRP A 33 8.26 -7.92 10.14
CA TRP A 33 8.19 -7.62 11.57
C TRP A 33 7.74 -6.19 11.86
N LEU A 34 8.10 -5.23 10.99
CA LEU A 34 7.70 -3.83 11.16
C LEU A 34 6.20 -3.66 10.92
N ASN A 35 5.68 -4.28 9.86
CA ASN A 35 4.25 -4.28 9.56
C ASN A 35 3.44 -4.94 10.68
N ALA A 36 3.95 -6.05 11.22
CA ALA A 36 3.36 -6.72 12.38
C ALA A 36 3.39 -5.81 13.62
N ALA A 37 4.50 -5.13 13.89
CA ALA A 37 4.61 -4.20 15.02
C ALA A 37 3.61 -3.04 14.91
N ILE A 38 3.48 -2.44 13.72
CA ILE A 38 2.50 -1.37 13.45
C ILE A 38 1.07 -1.89 13.65
N ALA A 39 0.74 -3.07 13.11
CA ALA A 39 -0.60 -3.66 13.28
C ALA A 39 -0.91 -3.98 14.75
N CYS A 40 0.04 -4.58 15.49
CA CYS A 40 -0.12 -4.88 16.92
C CYS A 40 -0.32 -3.61 17.75
N ALA A 41 0.45 -2.56 17.50
CA ALA A 41 0.28 -1.28 18.17
C ALA A 41 -1.08 -0.65 17.83
N GLY A 42 -1.58 -0.83 16.61
CA GLY A 42 -2.91 -0.36 16.19
C GLY A 42 -4.04 -1.06 16.93
N PHE A 43 -3.97 -2.38 17.07
CA PHE A 43 -4.94 -3.14 17.86
C PHE A 43 -4.88 -2.77 19.34
N ALA A 44 -3.69 -2.57 19.91
CA ALA A 44 -3.53 -2.12 21.28
C ALA A 44 -4.17 -0.73 21.50
N ALA A 45 -3.94 0.22 20.59
CA ALA A 45 -4.55 1.54 20.64
C ALA A 45 -6.08 1.50 20.46
N GLN A 46 -6.58 0.74 19.48
CA GLN A 46 -8.02 0.50 19.26
C GLN A 46 -8.68 -0.06 20.53
N CYS A 47 -8.07 -1.07 21.16
CA CYS A 47 -8.58 -1.67 22.39
C CYS A 47 -8.58 -0.68 23.55
N TRP A 48 -7.49 0.09 23.72
CA TRP A 48 -7.34 1.03 24.83
C TRP A 48 -8.32 2.21 24.76
N PHE A 49 -8.51 2.80 23.59
CA PHE A 49 -9.30 4.03 23.43
C PHE A 49 -10.76 3.79 23.05
N LEU A 50 -11.05 2.72 22.31
CA LEU A 50 -12.37 2.46 21.70
C LEU A 50 -12.96 1.10 22.15
N GLY A 51 -12.24 0.33 22.97
CA GLY A 51 -12.70 -0.94 23.53
C GLY A 51 -12.99 -2.00 22.46
N TRP A 52 -14.01 -2.83 22.71
CA TRP A 52 -14.42 -3.91 21.81
C TRP A 52 -14.91 -3.43 20.44
N GLN A 53 -15.57 -2.28 20.36
CA GLN A 53 -15.97 -1.68 19.09
C GLN A 53 -14.75 -1.25 18.27
N GLY A 54 -13.71 -0.73 18.93
CA GLY A 54 -12.43 -0.43 18.29
C GLY A 54 -11.78 -1.66 17.68
N LEU A 55 -11.67 -2.75 18.42
CA LEU A 55 -11.12 -4.01 17.90
C LEU A 55 -11.87 -4.49 16.64
N GLY A 56 -13.21 -4.41 16.65
CA GLY A 56 -14.02 -4.72 15.47
C GLY A 56 -13.73 -3.80 14.28
N SER A 57 -13.62 -2.49 14.52
CA SER A 57 -13.24 -1.50 13.51
C SER A 57 -11.84 -1.76 12.95
N GLY A 58 -10.86 -2.10 13.79
CA GLY A 58 -9.50 -2.43 13.40
C GLY A 58 -9.43 -3.71 12.56
N MET A 59 -10.20 -4.74 12.92
CA MET A 59 -10.33 -5.96 12.09
C MET A 59 -10.95 -5.66 10.73
N LEU A 60 -12.02 -4.88 10.69
CA LEU A 60 -12.64 -4.46 9.43
C LEU A 60 -11.66 -3.63 8.57
N GLY A 61 -10.92 -2.71 9.18
CA GLY A 61 -9.88 -1.93 8.51
C GLY A 61 -8.77 -2.80 7.93
N LEU A 62 -8.32 -3.83 8.67
CA LEU A 62 -7.37 -4.82 8.18
C LEU A 62 -7.93 -5.59 6.98
N SER A 63 -9.15 -6.10 7.08
CA SER A 63 -9.80 -6.84 5.99
C SER A 63 -9.99 -5.97 4.75
N VAL A 64 -10.35 -4.70 4.90
CA VAL A 64 -10.45 -3.74 3.81
C VAL A 64 -9.09 -3.46 3.20
N GLY A 65 -8.06 -3.19 4.00
CA GLY A 65 -6.70 -2.95 3.50
C GLY A 65 -6.15 -4.14 2.70
N PHE A 66 -6.45 -5.36 3.13
CA PHE A 66 -6.14 -6.58 2.38
C PHE A 66 -6.95 -6.68 1.09
N GLY A 67 -8.28 -6.56 1.18
CA GLY A 67 -9.20 -6.77 0.06
C GLY A 67 -9.03 -5.77 -1.08
N VAL A 68 -8.56 -4.57 -0.79
CA VAL A 68 -8.34 -3.54 -1.80
C VAL A 68 -7.02 -3.76 -2.56
N LEU A 69 -5.97 -4.22 -1.88
CA LEU A 69 -4.66 -4.43 -2.50
C LEU A 69 -4.41 -5.85 -3.02
N ILE A 70 -5.24 -6.84 -2.68
CA ILE A 70 -5.11 -8.19 -3.23
C ILE A 70 -5.29 -8.23 -4.75
N LEU A 71 -6.19 -7.41 -5.30
CA LEU A 71 -6.42 -7.30 -6.74
C LEU A 71 -5.16 -6.83 -7.50
N PRO A 72 -4.56 -5.66 -7.16
CA PRO A 72 -3.27 -5.23 -7.72
C PRO A 72 -2.12 -6.22 -7.51
N TRP A 73 -2.08 -6.89 -6.35
CA TRP A 73 -1.05 -7.88 -6.04
C TRP A 73 -1.14 -9.12 -6.95
N LEU A 74 -2.35 -9.65 -7.18
CA LEU A 74 -2.58 -10.77 -8.11
C LEU A 74 -2.20 -10.41 -9.55
N MET A 75 -2.37 -9.15 -9.93
CA MET A 75 -1.95 -8.63 -11.23
C MET A 75 -0.42 -8.40 -11.33
N HIS A 76 0.35 -8.77 -10.29
CA HIS A 76 1.80 -8.55 -10.19
C HIS A 76 2.21 -7.06 -10.33
N GLY A 77 1.28 -6.14 -10.11
CA GLY A 77 1.54 -4.70 -10.17
C GLY A 77 2.23 -4.15 -8.93
N MET A 78 2.18 -4.88 -7.81
CA MET A 78 2.64 -4.42 -6.50
C MET A 78 3.21 -5.57 -5.66
N GLY A 79 4.12 -5.27 -4.73
CA GLY A 79 4.74 -6.26 -3.86
C GLY A 79 3.82 -6.71 -2.73
N ALA A 80 4.07 -7.92 -2.19
CA ALA A 80 3.35 -8.41 -1.01
C ALA A 80 3.61 -7.56 0.26
N GLY A 81 4.67 -6.75 0.26
CA GLY A 81 4.99 -5.82 1.35
C GLY A 81 3.98 -4.68 1.47
N ASP A 82 3.52 -4.14 0.34
CA ASP A 82 2.59 -3.02 0.30
C ASP A 82 1.20 -3.40 0.82
N VAL A 83 0.74 -4.61 0.46
CA VAL A 83 -0.50 -5.21 0.98
C VAL A 83 -0.44 -5.28 2.52
N LYS A 84 0.71 -5.68 3.08
CA LYS A 84 0.91 -5.78 4.53
C LYS A 84 0.97 -4.43 5.22
N LEU A 85 1.60 -3.43 4.60
CA LEU A 85 1.60 -2.07 5.12
C LEU A 85 0.19 -1.50 5.16
N MET A 86 -0.59 -1.68 4.08
CA MET A 86 -1.96 -1.17 4.03
C MET A 86 -2.89 -1.88 5.01
N MET A 87 -2.71 -3.19 5.22
CA MET A 87 -3.39 -3.91 6.30
C MET A 87 -3.06 -3.30 7.66
N ALA A 88 -1.78 -3.06 7.95
CA ALA A 88 -1.34 -2.49 9.21
C ALA A 88 -1.91 -1.07 9.40
N ILE A 89 -1.83 -0.21 8.39
CA ILE A 89 -2.43 1.13 8.37
C ILE A 89 -3.95 1.06 8.56
N GLY A 90 -4.61 0.08 7.94
CA GLY A 90 -6.04 -0.08 8.04
C GLY A 90 -6.53 -0.42 9.46
N VAL A 91 -5.72 -1.12 10.26
CA VAL A 91 -6.02 -1.36 11.68
C VAL A 91 -6.14 -0.04 12.46
N TRP A 92 -5.36 0.98 12.13
CA TRP A 92 -5.41 2.29 12.80
C TRP A 92 -6.52 3.19 12.25
N LEU A 93 -6.75 3.14 10.94
CA LEU A 93 -7.69 4.06 10.32
C LEU A 93 -9.14 3.55 10.37
N GLY A 94 -9.34 2.23 10.50
CA GLY A 94 -10.64 1.61 10.33
C GLY A 94 -11.07 1.54 8.85
N PRO A 95 -12.20 0.88 8.55
CA PRO A 95 -12.54 0.46 7.18
C PRO A 95 -12.75 1.63 6.22
N TRP A 96 -13.46 2.68 6.65
CA TRP A 96 -13.82 3.80 5.76
C TRP A 96 -12.60 4.63 5.36
N LEU A 97 -11.79 5.02 6.34
CA LEU A 97 -10.58 5.80 6.07
C LEU A 97 -9.54 4.99 5.28
N THR A 98 -9.48 3.66 5.48
CA THR A 98 -8.60 2.78 4.68
C THR A 98 -8.95 2.84 3.18
N LEU A 99 -10.25 2.84 2.83
CA LEU A 99 -10.69 3.00 1.44
C LEU A 99 -10.27 4.36 0.88
N TRP A 100 -10.48 5.44 1.64
CA TRP A 100 -10.07 6.78 1.22
C TRP A 100 -8.56 6.90 1.05
N SER A 101 -7.77 6.34 1.97
CA SER A 101 -6.31 6.31 1.86
C SER A 101 -5.87 5.55 0.61
N PHE A 102 -6.53 4.45 0.25
CA PHE A 102 -6.25 3.75 -1.00
C PHE A 102 -6.56 4.61 -2.22
N LEU A 103 -7.75 5.20 -2.30
CA LEU A 103 -8.18 5.98 -3.46
C LEU A 103 -7.28 7.20 -3.66
N VAL A 104 -6.97 7.93 -2.59
CA VAL A 104 -6.06 9.08 -2.63
C VAL A 104 -4.64 8.62 -2.98
N GLY A 105 -4.15 7.52 -2.39
CA GLY A 105 -2.85 6.96 -2.70
C GLY A 105 -2.71 6.52 -4.17
N ALA A 106 -3.75 5.88 -4.72
CA ALA A 106 -3.81 5.47 -6.12
C ALA A 106 -3.83 6.67 -7.07
N LEU A 107 -4.59 7.72 -6.74
CA LEU A 107 -4.62 8.96 -7.52
C LEU A 107 -3.26 9.66 -7.49
N VAL A 108 -2.67 9.86 -6.31
CA VAL A 108 -1.36 10.51 -6.15
C VAL A 108 -0.26 9.71 -6.83
N GLY A 109 -0.23 8.39 -6.62
CA GLY A 109 0.72 7.48 -7.28
C GLY A 109 0.56 7.49 -8.80
N GLY A 110 -0.68 7.52 -9.30
CA GLY A 110 -0.98 7.66 -10.72
C GLY A 110 -0.47 8.97 -11.32
N VAL A 111 -0.69 10.10 -10.62
CA VAL A 111 -0.17 11.41 -11.04
C VAL A 111 1.36 11.43 -11.07
N ILE A 112 2.02 10.88 -10.04
CA ILE A 112 3.48 10.79 -9.99
C ILE A 112 4.00 9.93 -11.15
N ALA A 113 3.36 8.79 -11.44
CA ALA A 113 3.73 7.93 -12.56
C ALA A 113 3.63 8.68 -13.90
N VAL A 114 2.55 9.43 -14.13
CA VAL A 114 2.38 10.28 -15.33
C VAL A 114 3.49 11.33 -15.41
N ILE A 115 3.78 12.03 -14.32
CA ILE A 115 4.83 13.05 -14.27
C ILE A 115 6.20 12.43 -14.58
N MET A 116 6.52 11.28 -13.99
CA MET A 116 7.78 10.57 -14.26
C MET A 116 7.91 10.15 -15.73
N ILE A 117 6.83 9.67 -16.36
CA ILE A 117 6.83 9.30 -17.78
C ILE A 117 7.11 10.52 -18.66
N VAL A 118 6.48 11.65 -18.36
CA VAL A 118 6.65 12.89 -19.11
C VAL A 118 8.04 13.50 -18.90
N SER A 119 8.53 13.53 -17.64
CA SER A 119 9.82 14.15 -17.29
C SER A 119 11.03 13.34 -17.72
N SER A 120 10.88 12.02 -17.89
CA SER A 120 11.99 11.15 -18.32
C SER A 120 12.42 11.39 -19.77
N GLY A 121 11.68 12.15 -20.58
CA GLY A 121 11.98 12.42 -22.00
C GLY A 121 12.01 11.16 -22.89
N ARG A 122 11.76 9.99 -22.32
CA ARG A 122 11.78 8.65 -22.94
C ARG A 122 10.37 8.16 -23.25
N LEU A 123 9.45 9.08 -23.54
CA LEU A 123 8.11 8.74 -24.04
C LEU A 123 8.21 7.73 -25.18
N TRP A 124 9.15 7.94 -26.10
CA TRP A 124 9.39 7.03 -27.22
C TRP A 124 9.82 5.62 -26.78
N ASN A 125 10.70 5.46 -25.79
CA ASN A 125 11.13 4.13 -25.32
C ASN A 125 10.02 3.42 -24.52
N ALA A 126 9.20 4.17 -23.77
CA ALA A 126 8.04 3.61 -23.09
C ALA A 126 6.97 3.13 -24.08
N TRP A 127 6.66 3.95 -25.10
CA TRP A 127 5.77 3.56 -26.20
C TRP A 127 6.33 2.40 -27.02
N ALA A 128 7.64 2.37 -27.30
CA ALA A 128 8.28 1.28 -28.03
C ALA A 128 8.23 -0.04 -27.23
N ASN A 129 8.48 0.00 -25.91
CA ASN A 129 8.38 -1.17 -25.03
C ASN A 129 6.93 -1.67 -24.89
N ILE A 130 5.95 -0.78 -24.78
CA ILE A 130 4.53 -1.15 -24.76
C ILE A 130 4.12 -1.73 -26.11
N ALA A 131 4.53 -1.14 -27.23
CA ALA A 131 4.26 -1.65 -28.56
C ALA A 131 4.91 -3.03 -28.80
N THR A 132 6.13 -3.27 -28.28
CA THR A 132 6.76 -4.60 -28.34
C THR A 132 6.03 -5.60 -27.46
N ILE A 133 5.61 -5.23 -26.24
CA ILE A 133 4.81 -6.11 -25.36
C ILE A 133 3.47 -6.44 -26.02
N MET A 134 2.78 -5.47 -26.62
CA MET A 134 1.53 -5.71 -27.35
C MET A 134 1.75 -6.60 -28.57
N CYS A 135 2.82 -6.40 -29.33
CA CYS A 135 3.17 -7.26 -30.46
C CYS A 135 3.52 -8.69 -30.01
N LYS A 136 4.21 -8.84 -28.87
CA LYS A 136 4.58 -10.13 -28.27
C LYS A 136 3.36 -10.84 -27.68
N MET A 137 2.40 -10.10 -27.12
CA MET A 137 1.11 -10.63 -26.65
C MET A 137 0.15 -11.00 -27.79
N SER A 138 0.30 -10.37 -28.96
CA SER A 138 -0.47 -10.71 -30.16
C SER A 138 -0.05 -12.04 -30.80
N ASN A 139 1.09 -12.62 -30.42
CA ASN A 139 1.56 -13.90 -30.94
C ASN A 139 1.66 -14.94 -29.81
N ARG A 140 0.64 -15.82 -29.70
CA ARG A 140 0.53 -16.82 -28.63
C ARG A 140 1.65 -17.88 -28.62
N SER A 141 2.51 -17.92 -29.64
CA SER A 141 3.55 -18.97 -29.78
C SER A 141 4.93 -18.60 -29.21
N THR A 142 5.16 -17.37 -28.73
CA THR A 142 6.46 -16.90 -28.19
C THR A 142 6.44 -16.61 -26.69
N ILE A 143 5.46 -17.15 -25.96
CA ILE A 143 5.30 -16.93 -24.51
C ILE A 143 6.42 -17.61 -23.69
N PHE A 144 7.12 -18.60 -24.26
CA PHE A 144 8.16 -19.37 -23.57
C PHE A 144 9.43 -19.58 -24.42
N SER A 145 9.94 -18.55 -25.10
CA SER A 145 11.33 -18.61 -25.58
C SER A 145 12.20 -17.69 -24.73
N GLU A 146 13.23 -18.28 -24.15
CA GLU A 146 14.30 -17.63 -23.38
C GLU A 146 14.95 -16.45 -24.13
#